data_AF-A0A644UFI2-F1
#
_entry.id   AF-A0A644UFI2-F1
#
_cell.length_a   1.000
_cell.length_b   1.000
_cell.length_c   1.000
_cell.angle_alpha   90.00
_cell.angle_beta   90.00
_cell.angle_gamma   90.00
#
_symmetry.space_group_name_H-M   'P 1'
#
loop_
_entity.id
_entity.type
_entity.pdbx_description
1 polymer ?
#
loop_
_entity_poly.entity_id
_entity_poly.type
_entity_poly.pdbx_seq_one_letter_code
_entity_poly.pdbx_strand_id
1 'polypeptide(L)'
;MLKQFPAGLEGSIEIYRHDNDVRALVNGNRMDYLELPSILREPFQAELIADPKALNCIKYDMRISDPDEIEKKFVACRYGALDSTPDLTGNRTCSDAPCCESIGSCPGFDIVCKIPPAPNGRLSRQEYIVIKLISQGKLDKEIAAELSIELSTVRTYLCRIREKLCINNRIEIALWAMQKGV
;
A
#
# COMPACT_ATOMS: atom_id res chain seq x y z
N MET A 1 22.63 -6.73 -17.08
CA MET A 1 21.59 -6.30 -16.12
C MET A 1 21.51 -4.79 -16.24
N LEU A 2 20.41 -4.25 -16.77
CA LEU A 2 20.21 -2.80 -16.74
C LEU A 2 20.13 -2.38 -15.26
N LYS A 3 20.93 -1.40 -14.84
CA LYS A 3 20.79 -0.82 -13.50
C LYS A 3 19.40 -0.19 -13.43
N GLN A 4 18.52 -0.75 -12.63
CA GLN A 4 17.31 -0.06 -12.23
C GLN A 4 17.72 0.98 -11.19
N PHE A 5 17.43 2.25 -11.46
CA PHE A 5 17.70 3.30 -10.49
C PHE A 5 16.73 3.16 -9.31
N PRO A 6 17.17 3.47 -8.09
CA PRO A 6 16.27 3.61 -6.95
C PRO A 6 15.08 4.51 -7.27
N ALA A 7 13.94 4.24 -6.63
CA ALA A 7 12.74 5.05 -6.76
C ALA A 7 13.03 6.53 -6.46
N GLY A 8 12.42 7.43 -7.23
CA GLY A 8 12.66 8.88 -7.12
C GLY A 8 13.97 9.38 -7.74
N LEU A 9 14.72 8.53 -8.44
CA LEU A 9 15.87 8.91 -9.27
C LEU A 9 15.55 8.81 -10.77
N GLU A 10 16.35 9.50 -11.59
CA GLU A 10 16.29 9.49 -13.06
C GLU A 10 14.88 9.63 -13.65
N GLY A 11 14.16 10.68 -13.26
CA GLY A 11 12.86 11.03 -13.83
C GLY A 11 11.67 10.22 -13.30
N SER A 12 11.91 9.32 -12.33
CA SER A 12 10.84 8.68 -11.57
C SER A 12 10.48 9.51 -10.33
N ILE A 13 9.27 9.30 -9.81
CA ILE A 13 8.78 9.89 -8.55
C ILE A 13 8.50 8.76 -7.58
N GLU A 14 8.91 8.97 -6.34
CA GLU A 14 8.49 8.20 -5.18
C GLU A 14 7.74 9.11 -4.22
N ILE A 15 6.51 8.78 -3.90
CA ILE A 15 5.68 9.43 -2.90
C ILE A 15 5.89 8.69 -1.58
N TYR A 16 5.85 9.41 -0.46
CA TYR A 16 5.93 8.78 0.84
C TYR A 16 5.30 9.63 1.93
N ARG A 17 4.82 8.94 2.96
CA ARG A 17 4.36 9.59 4.19
C ARG A 17 5.54 10.04 5.03
N HIS A 18 5.45 11.25 5.58
CA HIS A 18 6.39 11.74 6.58
C HIS A 18 5.62 12.50 7.64
N ASP A 19 5.60 11.97 8.86
CA ASP A 19 4.76 12.45 9.96
C ASP A 19 3.26 12.51 9.55
N ASN A 20 2.67 13.70 9.55
CA ASN A 20 1.28 13.94 9.15
C ASN A 20 1.14 14.50 7.73
N ASP A 21 2.21 14.53 6.93
CA ASP A 21 2.20 15.05 5.56
C ASP A 21 2.70 14.04 4.52
N VAL A 22 2.62 14.42 3.25
CA VAL A 22 3.03 13.64 2.10
C VAL A 22 4.14 14.37 1.37
N ARG A 23 5.20 13.64 1.07
CA ARG A 23 6.36 14.14 0.33
C ARG A 23 6.59 13.32 -0.92
N ALA A 24 7.43 13.87 -1.78
CA ALA A 24 7.90 13.21 -2.97
C ALA A 24 9.42 13.28 -3.06
N LEU A 25 10.05 12.22 -3.58
CA LEU A 25 11.42 12.19 -4.02
C LEU A 25 11.43 12.26 -5.54
N VAL A 26 12.05 13.31 -6.09
CA VAL A 26 12.12 13.58 -7.53
C VAL A 26 13.55 13.96 -7.89
N ASN A 27 14.18 13.13 -8.73
CA ASN A 27 15.59 13.28 -9.10
C ASN A 27 16.52 13.46 -7.88
N GLY A 28 16.24 12.73 -6.80
CA GLY A 28 17.01 12.78 -5.55
C GLY A 28 16.70 13.98 -4.65
N ASN A 29 15.79 14.87 -5.04
CA ASN A 29 15.35 15.99 -4.21
C ASN A 29 14.03 15.68 -3.52
N ARG A 30 13.94 16.06 -2.25
CA ARG A 30 12.70 15.97 -1.48
C ARG A 30 11.86 17.22 -1.67
N MET A 31 10.58 17.04 -1.94
CA MET A 31 9.60 18.11 -2.07
C MET A 31 8.32 17.76 -1.28
N ASP A 32 7.59 18.77 -0.81
CA ASP A 32 6.23 18.55 -0.33
C ASP A 32 5.31 18.26 -1.52
N TYR A 33 4.37 17.33 -1.35
CA TYR A 33 3.59 16.80 -2.46
C TYR A 33 2.82 17.89 -3.22
N LEU A 34 2.14 18.81 -2.52
CA LEU A 34 1.38 19.88 -3.17
C LEU A 34 2.25 20.94 -3.85
N GLU A 35 3.53 21.02 -3.49
CA GLU A 35 4.50 21.93 -4.12
C GLU A 35 5.09 21.33 -5.41
N LEU A 36 4.79 20.06 -5.72
CA LEU A 36 5.18 19.47 -7.00
C LEU A 36 4.54 20.24 -8.16
N PRO A 37 5.29 20.45 -9.27
CA PRO A 37 4.72 20.94 -10.52
C PRO A 37 3.49 20.15 -10.91
N SER A 38 2.40 20.83 -11.31
CA SER A 38 1.10 20.18 -11.59
C SER A 38 1.21 19.01 -12.56
N ILE A 39 2.08 19.11 -13.57
CA ILE A 39 2.32 18.04 -14.54
C ILE A 39 2.78 16.71 -13.90
N LEU A 40 3.44 16.77 -12.75
CA LEU A 40 3.88 15.59 -12.00
C LEU A 40 2.78 15.03 -11.08
N ARG A 41 1.74 15.83 -10.80
CA ARG A 41 0.56 15.43 -10.00
C ARG A 41 -0.61 14.93 -10.87
N GLU A 42 -0.68 15.39 -12.11
CA GLU A 42 -1.73 15.04 -13.07
C GLU A 42 -2.04 13.53 -13.17
N PRO A 43 -1.04 12.62 -13.21
CA PRO A 43 -1.33 11.18 -13.25
C PRO A 43 -2.10 10.69 -12.01
N PHE A 44 -1.72 11.15 -10.81
CA PHE A 44 -2.38 10.78 -9.56
C PHE A 44 -3.78 11.39 -9.46
N GLN A 45 -3.93 12.65 -9.88
CA GLN A 45 -5.22 13.34 -9.93
C GLN A 45 -6.18 12.65 -10.89
N ALA A 46 -5.71 12.27 -12.09
CA ALA A 46 -6.50 11.55 -13.08
C ALA A 46 -7.00 10.21 -12.52
N GLU A 47 -6.16 9.49 -11.78
CA GLU A 47 -6.55 8.22 -11.16
C GLU A 47 -7.56 8.40 -10.03
N LEU A 48 -7.40 9.43 -9.18
CA LEU A 48 -8.38 9.78 -8.15
C LEU A 48 -9.76 10.08 -8.78
N ILE A 49 -9.79 10.87 -9.86
CA ILE A 49 -11.02 11.19 -10.60
C ILE A 49 -11.65 9.91 -11.18
N ALA A 50 -10.83 8.99 -11.69
CA ALA A 50 -11.28 7.72 -12.24
C ALA A 50 -11.75 6.68 -11.19
N ASP A 51 -11.47 6.90 -9.90
CA ASP A 51 -11.87 6.02 -8.80
C ASP A 51 -12.89 6.71 -7.86
N PRO A 52 -14.18 6.81 -8.27
CA PRO A 52 -15.21 7.46 -7.46
C PRO A 52 -15.45 6.74 -6.12
N LYS A 53 -15.09 5.45 -6.00
CA LYS A 53 -15.19 4.73 -4.72
C LYS A 53 -14.16 5.24 -3.73
N ALA A 54 -12.90 5.41 -4.16
CA ALA A 54 -11.87 6.00 -3.33
C ALA A 54 -12.21 7.45 -2.97
N LEU A 55 -12.63 8.25 -3.94
CA LEU A 55 -13.02 9.65 -3.73
C LEU A 55 -14.16 9.78 -2.69
N ASN A 56 -15.21 8.97 -2.84
CA ASN A 56 -16.34 8.98 -1.90
C ASN A 56 -15.93 8.49 -0.50
N CYS A 57 -15.06 7.47 -0.42
CA CYS A 57 -14.55 7.00 0.87
C CYS A 57 -13.77 8.10 1.60
N ILE A 58 -12.90 8.82 0.89
CA ILE A 58 -12.17 9.96 1.46
C ILE A 58 -13.14 11.07 1.91
N LYS A 59 -14.13 11.40 1.07
CA LYS A 59 -15.08 12.47 1.37
C LYS A 59 -16.00 12.18 2.54
N TYR A 60 -16.61 11.01 2.55
CA TYR A 60 -17.73 10.72 3.45
C TYR A 60 -17.32 9.84 4.62
N ASP A 61 -16.53 8.80 4.40
CA ASP A 61 -16.11 7.89 5.46
C ASP A 61 -14.93 8.45 6.27
N MET A 62 -13.99 9.12 5.60
CA MET A 62 -12.85 9.80 6.25
C MET A 62 -13.12 11.28 6.55
N ARG A 63 -14.23 11.84 6.05
CA ARG A 63 -14.71 13.21 6.34
C ARG A 63 -13.74 14.32 5.90
N ILE A 64 -13.11 14.17 4.74
CA ILE A 64 -12.22 15.19 4.16
C ILE A 64 -12.93 15.88 3.00
N SER A 65 -13.11 17.20 3.09
CA SER A 65 -13.84 17.99 2.08
C SER A 65 -12.96 18.90 1.23
N ASP A 66 -11.81 19.31 1.77
CA ASP A 66 -10.89 20.19 1.07
C ASP A 66 -10.23 19.45 -0.12
N PRO A 67 -10.24 20.00 -1.35
CA PRO A 67 -9.72 19.32 -2.53
C PRO A 67 -8.24 18.91 -2.43
N ASP A 68 -7.40 19.79 -1.87
CA ASP A 68 -5.96 19.54 -1.75
C ASP A 68 -5.70 18.45 -0.71
N GLU A 69 -6.43 18.48 0.42
CA GLU A 69 -6.37 17.42 1.43
C GLU A 69 -6.94 16.08 0.95
N ILE A 70 -7.94 16.09 0.07
CA ILE A 70 -8.44 14.86 -0.58
C ILE A 70 -7.34 14.26 -1.47
N GLU A 71 -6.69 15.07 -2.29
CA GLU A 71 -5.60 14.64 -3.17
C GLU A 71 -4.43 14.09 -2.33
N LYS A 72 -3.96 14.86 -1.35
CA LYS A 72 -2.94 14.41 -0.38
C LYS A 72 -3.32 13.09 0.28
N LYS A 73 -4.56 12.96 0.77
CA LYS A 73 -5.02 11.73 1.42
C LYS A 73 -4.98 10.53 0.48
N PHE A 74 -5.43 10.74 -0.76
CA PHE A 74 -5.41 9.71 -1.78
C PHE A 74 -3.99 9.20 -2.04
N VAL A 75 -3.06 10.12 -2.33
CA VAL A 75 -1.68 9.72 -2.62
C VAL A 75 -0.98 9.13 -1.41
N ALA A 76 -1.20 9.67 -0.21
CA ALA A 76 -0.71 9.06 1.03
C ALA A 76 -1.18 7.61 1.18
N CYS A 77 -2.42 7.31 0.80
CA CYS A 77 -3.00 5.98 0.98
C CYS A 77 -2.57 4.99 -0.09
N ARG A 78 -2.40 5.44 -1.34
CA ARG A 78 -2.15 4.56 -2.48
C ARG A 78 -0.68 4.45 -2.89
N TYR A 79 0.12 5.46 -2.54
CA TYR A 79 1.51 5.67 -2.97
C TYR A 79 2.40 6.11 -1.79
N GLY A 80 1.94 5.93 -0.55
CA GLY A 80 2.62 6.51 0.60
C GLY A 80 3.71 5.63 1.22
N ALA A 81 3.94 4.44 0.68
CA ALA A 81 4.89 3.47 1.21
C ALA A 81 6.25 3.69 0.56
N LEU A 82 7.20 4.21 1.33
CA LEU A 82 8.56 4.40 0.83
C LEU A 82 9.20 3.03 0.55
N ASP A 83 9.31 2.66 -0.72
CA ASP A 83 9.92 1.41 -1.16
C ASP A 83 10.94 1.60 -2.31
N SER A 84 11.22 0.55 -3.08
CA SER A 84 12.21 0.57 -4.17
C SER A 84 11.58 0.65 -5.56
N THR A 85 10.25 0.71 -5.63
CA THR A 85 9.41 0.69 -6.82
C THR A 85 8.83 2.07 -7.00
N PRO A 86 9.28 2.85 -8.00
CA PRO A 86 8.78 4.20 -8.16
C PRO A 86 7.27 4.24 -8.45
N ASP A 87 6.57 5.08 -7.70
CA ASP A 87 5.13 5.34 -7.85
C ASP A 87 4.76 5.94 -9.21
N LEU A 88 5.67 6.71 -9.82
CA LEU A 88 5.47 7.25 -11.17
C LEU A 88 6.72 7.08 -12.01
N THR A 89 6.57 6.47 -13.17
CA THR A 89 7.60 6.44 -14.23
C THR A 89 6.98 6.89 -15.55
N GLY A 90 7.37 8.07 -16.05
CA GLY A 90 6.67 8.73 -17.14
C GLY A 90 5.24 9.09 -16.71
N ASN A 91 4.23 8.53 -17.41
CA ASN A 91 2.81 8.72 -17.07
C ASN A 91 2.15 7.46 -16.47
N ARG A 92 2.94 6.46 -16.06
CA ARG A 92 2.42 5.23 -15.48
C ARG A 92 2.58 5.25 -13.97
N THR A 93 1.45 5.21 -13.27
CA THR A 93 1.41 5.04 -11.82
C THR A 93 1.62 3.57 -11.43
N CYS A 94 2.26 3.34 -10.29
CA CYS A 94 2.42 2.04 -9.66
C CYS A 94 2.02 2.16 -8.20
N SER A 95 0.92 1.54 -7.79
CA SER A 95 0.41 1.67 -6.41
C SER A 95 1.12 0.74 -5.44
N ASP A 96 1.27 1.22 -4.21
CA ASP A 96 1.86 0.46 -3.12
C ASP A 96 0.92 -0.56 -2.49
N ALA A 97 1.53 -1.54 -1.85
CA ALA A 97 0.87 -2.32 -0.83
C ALA A 97 0.53 -1.45 0.41
N PRO A 98 -0.67 -1.63 1.01
CA PRO A 98 -1.06 -0.90 2.21
C PRO A 98 -0.08 -1.09 3.38
N CYS A 99 0.60 -0.03 3.79
CA CYS A 99 1.61 -0.08 4.86
C CYS A 99 1.19 0.59 6.18
N CYS A 100 0.02 1.23 6.26
CA CYS A 100 -0.36 2.07 7.42
C CYS A 100 -0.73 1.28 8.70
N GLU A 101 -0.68 1.95 9.85
CA GLU A 101 -1.02 1.37 11.16
C GLU A 101 -2.52 1.14 11.35
N SER A 102 -3.36 1.89 10.63
CA SER A 102 -4.82 1.82 10.76
C SER A 102 -5.45 0.66 9.98
N ILE A 103 -4.68 -0.25 9.39
CA ILE A 103 -5.21 -1.34 8.54
C ILE A 103 -6.28 -2.17 9.25
N GLY A 104 -6.22 -2.36 10.57
CA GLY A 104 -7.22 -3.14 11.31
C GLY A 104 -8.66 -2.61 11.22
N SER A 105 -8.83 -1.30 11.08
CA SER A 105 -10.15 -0.63 11.17
C SER A 105 -10.38 0.46 10.13
N CYS A 106 -9.39 0.79 9.31
CA CYS A 106 -9.48 1.88 8.33
C CYS A 106 -10.63 1.65 7.34
N PRO A 107 -11.53 2.64 7.15
CA PRO A 107 -12.61 2.53 6.17
C PRO A 107 -12.07 2.46 4.73
N GLY A 108 -10.91 3.06 4.46
CA GLY A 108 -10.30 3.06 3.12
C GLY A 108 -9.46 1.84 2.76
N PHE A 109 -9.39 0.80 3.60
CA PHE A 109 -8.61 -0.39 3.30
C PHE A 109 -9.18 -1.17 2.10
N ASP A 110 -8.33 -1.44 1.10
CA ASP A 110 -8.70 -2.00 -0.22
C ASP A 110 -9.76 -1.17 -0.98
N ILE A 111 -9.98 0.08 -0.55
CA ILE A 111 -10.85 1.05 -1.24
C ILE A 111 -10.00 2.20 -1.77
N VAL A 112 -9.34 2.93 -0.88
CA VAL A 112 -8.44 4.03 -1.22
C VAL A 112 -7.04 3.48 -1.49
N CYS A 113 -6.45 2.78 -0.52
CA CYS A 113 -5.30 1.93 -0.78
C CYS A 113 -5.77 0.64 -1.50
N LYS A 114 -4.87 -0.08 -2.16
CA LYS A 114 -5.21 -1.28 -2.93
C LYS A 114 -4.34 -2.43 -2.47
N ILE A 115 -4.94 -3.53 -2.02
CA ILE A 115 -4.13 -4.71 -1.71
C ILE A 115 -3.59 -5.31 -3.01
N PRO A 116 -2.36 -5.85 -3.00
CA PRO A 116 -1.83 -6.58 -4.15
C PRO A 116 -2.78 -7.73 -4.54
N PRO A 117 -3.02 -7.93 -5.84
CA PRO A 117 -3.92 -8.98 -6.30
C PRO A 117 -3.35 -10.37 -5.96
N ALA A 118 -4.24 -11.28 -5.56
CA ALA A 118 -3.93 -12.68 -5.38
C ALA A 118 -4.49 -13.51 -6.56
N PRO A 119 -3.79 -14.56 -7.03
CA PRO A 119 -4.21 -15.34 -8.19
C PRO A 119 -5.59 -16.00 -8.06
N ASN A 120 -5.94 -16.47 -6.86
CA ASN A 120 -7.13 -17.28 -6.64
C ASN A 120 -8.09 -16.64 -5.63
N GLY A 121 -8.45 -15.37 -5.88
CA GLY A 121 -9.44 -14.61 -5.09
C GLY A 121 -8.85 -13.37 -4.44
N ARG A 122 -9.64 -12.66 -3.63
CA ARG A 122 -9.18 -11.49 -2.87
C ARG A 122 -8.76 -11.86 -1.45
N LEU A 123 -7.63 -11.32 -1.01
CA LEU A 123 -7.22 -11.37 0.39
C LEU A 123 -8.18 -10.52 1.23
N SER A 124 -8.66 -11.08 2.32
CA SER A 124 -9.41 -10.32 3.33
C SER A 124 -8.45 -9.45 4.15
N ARG A 125 -8.99 -8.48 4.86
CA ARG A 125 -8.24 -7.63 5.79
C ARG A 125 -7.42 -8.44 6.79
N GLN A 126 -8.02 -9.47 7.39
CA GLN A 126 -7.33 -10.32 8.37
C GLN A 126 -6.22 -11.16 7.73
N GLU A 127 -6.45 -11.70 6.54
CA GLU A 127 -5.40 -12.43 5.81
C GLU A 127 -4.24 -11.51 5.45
N TYR A 128 -4.50 -10.27 5.02
CA TYR A 128 -3.46 -9.28 4.74
C TYR A 128 -2.64 -8.93 6.00
N ILE A 129 -3.30 -8.71 7.14
CA ILE A 129 -2.62 -8.45 8.42
C ILE A 129 -1.72 -9.64 8.80
N VAL A 130 -2.22 -10.88 8.66
CA VAL A 130 -1.42 -12.09 8.91
C VAL A 130 -0.21 -12.15 7.97
N ILE A 131 -0.36 -11.82 6.68
CA ILE A 131 0.76 -11.75 5.73
C ILE A 131 1.80 -10.70 6.16
N LYS A 132 1.38 -9.51 6.59
CA LYS A 132 2.27 -8.46 7.10
C LYS A 132 3.04 -8.91 8.35
N LEU A 133 2.40 -9.61 9.27
CA LEU A 133 3.09 -10.15 10.46
C LEU A 133 4.07 -11.27 10.07
N ILE A 134 3.77 -12.05 9.03
CA ILE A 134 4.69 -13.03 8.47
C ILE A 134 5.92 -12.36 7.86
N SER A 135 5.77 -11.27 7.10
CA SER A 135 6.89 -10.54 6.49
C SER A 135 7.82 -9.91 7.54
N GLN A 136 7.28 -9.58 8.72
CA GLN A 136 8.04 -9.14 9.88
C GLN A 136 8.74 -10.26 10.67
N GLY A 137 8.63 -11.52 10.23
CA GLY A 137 9.29 -12.65 10.87
C GLY A 137 8.63 -13.19 12.13
N LYS A 138 7.39 -12.77 12.44
CA LYS A 138 6.64 -13.29 13.60
C LYS A 138 6.43 -14.80 13.51
N LEU A 139 6.16 -15.46 14.61
CA LEU A 139 5.73 -16.87 14.67
C LEU A 139 4.21 -16.96 14.79
N ASP A 140 3.61 -18.09 14.43
CA ASP A 140 2.15 -18.28 14.52
C ASP A 140 1.58 -17.97 15.91
N LYS A 141 2.33 -18.30 16.98
CA LYS A 141 1.96 -17.98 18.37
C LYS A 141 2.03 -16.49 18.67
N GLU A 142 2.99 -15.77 18.09
CA GLU A 142 3.12 -14.33 18.24
C GLU A 142 2.00 -13.62 17.46
N ILE A 143 1.67 -14.10 16.26
CA ILE A 143 0.52 -13.63 15.48
C ILE A 143 -0.78 -13.83 16.26
N ALA A 144 -0.97 -15.01 16.85
CA ALA A 144 -2.15 -15.31 17.66
C ALA A 144 -2.28 -14.34 18.85
N ALA A 145 -1.17 -14.09 19.56
CA ALA A 145 -1.13 -13.16 20.68
C ALA A 145 -1.39 -11.71 20.22
N GLU A 146 -0.74 -11.26 19.15
CA GLU A 146 -0.84 -9.89 18.63
C GLU A 146 -2.24 -9.57 18.11
N LEU A 147 -2.92 -10.55 17.49
CA LEU A 147 -4.29 -10.40 17.01
C LEU A 147 -5.35 -10.79 18.06
N SER A 148 -4.95 -11.24 19.25
CA SER A 148 -5.85 -11.74 20.30
C SER A 148 -6.83 -12.82 19.79
N ILE A 149 -6.30 -13.79 19.03
CA ILE A 149 -7.05 -14.93 18.47
C ILE A 149 -6.40 -16.25 18.83
N GLU A 150 -7.11 -17.36 18.62
CA GLU A 150 -6.54 -18.69 18.82
C GLU A 150 -5.51 -19.05 17.74
N LEU A 151 -4.53 -19.88 18.12
CA LEU A 151 -3.55 -20.47 17.19
C LEU A 151 -4.24 -21.27 16.07
N SER A 152 -5.36 -21.91 16.36
CA SER A 152 -6.22 -22.61 15.39
C SER A 152 -6.75 -21.67 14.29
N THR A 153 -7.11 -20.44 14.66
CA THR A 153 -7.57 -19.39 13.75
C THR A 153 -6.44 -18.91 12.85
N VAL A 154 -5.23 -18.70 13.40
CA VAL A 154 -4.04 -18.35 12.60
C VAL A 154 -3.77 -19.42 11.54
N ARG A 155 -3.81 -20.70 11.92
CA ARG A 155 -3.63 -21.83 10.97
C ARG A 155 -4.68 -21.85 9.88
N THR A 156 -5.91 -21.47 10.21
CA THR A 156 -7.00 -21.34 9.23
C THR A 156 -6.70 -20.23 8.23
N TYR A 157 -6.23 -19.06 8.69
CA TYR A 157 -5.79 -17.99 7.80
C TYR A 157 -4.62 -18.43 6.91
N LEU A 158 -3.62 -19.13 7.45
CA LEU A 158 -2.49 -19.65 6.67
C LEU A 158 -2.93 -20.64 5.56
N CYS A 159 -3.96 -21.45 5.80
CA CYS A 159 -4.52 -22.32 4.77
C CYS A 159 -5.13 -21.51 3.62
N ARG A 160 -6.01 -20.56 3.95
CA ARG A 160 -6.69 -19.70 2.96
C ARG A 160 -5.71 -18.80 2.21
N ILE A 161 -4.70 -18.26 2.88
CA ILE A 161 -3.65 -17.44 2.26
C ILE A 161 -2.91 -18.27 1.22
N ARG A 162 -2.48 -19.48 1.55
CA ARG A 162 -1.79 -20.39 0.62
C ARG A 162 -2.64 -20.74 -0.59
N GLU A 163 -3.93 -21.03 -0.38
CA GLU A 163 -4.89 -21.29 -1.45
C GLU A 163 -5.10 -20.09 -2.38
N LYS A 164 -5.23 -18.88 -1.82
CA LYS A 164 -5.44 -17.64 -2.58
C LYS A 164 -4.20 -17.21 -3.34
N LEU A 165 -3.02 -17.38 -2.73
CA LEU A 165 -1.72 -17.00 -3.29
C LEU A 165 -1.10 -18.09 -4.18
N CYS A 166 -1.65 -19.31 -4.17
CA CYS A 166 -1.12 -20.47 -4.87
C CYS A 166 0.33 -20.81 -4.47
N ILE A 167 0.60 -20.81 -3.16
CA ILE A 167 1.92 -21.04 -2.57
C ILE A 167 1.86 -22.07 -1.44
N ASN A 168 2.98 -22.69 -1.13
CA ASN A 168 3.03 -23.93 -0.38
C ASN A 168 3.37 -23.74 1.10
N ASN A 169 4.20 -22.74 1.42
CA ASN A 169 4.80 -22.60 2.74
C ASN A 169 4.90 -21.14 3.20
N ARG A 170 5.24 -20.96 4.48
CA ARG A 170 5.36 -19.65 5.14
C ARG A 170 6.45 -18.78 4.53
N ILE A 171 7.54 -19.38 4.06
CA ILE A 171 8.66 -18.64 3.44
C ILE A 171 8.19 -18.04 2.12
N GLU A 172 7.45 -18.79 1.30
CA GLU A 172 6.83 -18.26 0.09
C GLU A 172 5.84 -17.12 0.38
N ILE A 173 5.11 -17.16 1.50
CA ILE A 173 4.25 -16.04 1.92
C ILE A 173 5.10 -14.80 2.22
N ALA A 174 6.17 -14.96 2.99
CA ALA A 174 7.08 -13.86 3.32
C ALA A 174 7.74 -13.26 2.07
N LEU A 175 8.21 -14.11 1.15
CA LEU A 175 8.81 -13.67 -0.12
C LEU A 175 7.79 -12.95 -1.01
N TRP A 176 6.55 -13.45 -1.09
CA TRP A 176 5.48 -12.76 -1.80
C TRP A 176 5.20 -11.38 -1.20
N ALA A 177 5.14 -11.28 0.13
CA ALA A 177 4.93 -10.02 0.82
C ALA A 177 6.04 -9.01 0.50
N MET A 178 7.31 -9.42 0.62
CA MET A 178 8.46 -8.58 0.27
C MET A 178 8.44 -8.14 -1.19
N GLN A 179 8.12 -9.04 -2.12
CA GLN A 179 8.04 -8.73 -3.55
C GLN A 179 6.92 -7.71 -3.86
N LYS A 180 5.87 -7.69 -3.05
CA LYS A 180 4.71 -6.81 -3.22
C LYS A 180 4.75 -5.56 -2.33
N GLY A 181 5.79 -5.36 -1.53
CA GLY A 181 5.91 -4.22 -0.61
C GLY A 181 5.02 -4.29 0.64
N VAL A 182 4.59 -5.50 1.05
CA VAL A 182 3.66 -5.74 2.18
C VAL A 182 4.38 -5.78 3.54
#